data_AF-A0A0M9ETA4-F1
#
_entry.id   AF-A0A0M9ETA4-F1
#
_cell.length_a   1.000
_cell.length_b   1.000
_cell.length_c   1.000
_cell.angle_alpha   90.00
_cell.angle_beta   90.00
_cell.angle_gamma   90.00
#
_symmetry.space_group_name_H-M   'P 1'
#
loop_
_entity.id
_entity.type
_entity.pdbx_description
1 polymer ?
#
loop_
_entity_poly.entity_id
_entity_poly.type
_entity_poly.pdbx_seq_one_letter_code
_entity_poly.pdbx_strand_id
1 'polypeptide(L)'
;MINFFKTALYASLLCMQASAKVDRTNAVITVLEQHKDLTTFYNLFASTGHGTGIPEPAFEARFNDNNKDQAFTILAPTNEAIAKVPGLAQRLSSPAGYPLLAALLRTHILPGKLSPQQLYGKTITAIEGFSIDINTNGAITTNAGMTSLTESAVRAGTQAKILKDRRGRAIRIPASNGVVYKIDNILDPMLTYFGEDAPSHEFLPVIKYSRSKTMKDILATDPQTRRARQLLRMHAPHFLYDRLDTKLAGKDNSKVVFLVPSNEALKLFTKKVEDHGNTDITKFFLAAGYGTMEGNTIKGRAGFMLEIEGGRVMNTQVEKRECGSNGCVWRIGRVIDSVYGTL
;
A
#
# COMPACT_ATOMS: atom_id res chain seq x y z
N MET A 1 44.89 32.64 -41.92
CA MET A 1 44.02 31.92 -40.96
C MET A 1 44.20 32.58 -39.59
N ILE A 2 43.73 33.78 -39.27
CA ILE A 2 42.43 34.46 -39.48
C ILE A 2 41.26 33.67 -38.85
N ASN A 3 40.84 34.18 -37.68
CA ASN A 3 39.50 34.13 -37.07
C ASN A 3 38.86 32.78 -36.73
N PHE A 4 39.15 32.24 -35.54
CA PHE A 4 38.17 31.42 -34.79
C PHE A 4 38.25 31.58 -33.25
N PHE A 5 38.92 32.62 -32.74
CA PHE A 5 38.89 33.00 -31.31
C PHE A 5 38.23 34.37 -31.16
N LYS A 6 36.89 34.42 -31.06
CA LYS A 6 36.08 35.51 -30.43
C LYS A 6 34.57 35.32 -30.71
N THR A 7 33.97 34.24 -30.23
CA THR A 7 32.49 34.16 -30.17
C THR A 7 31.95 33.19 -29.10
N ALA A 8 32.66 33.03 -27.99
CA ALA A 8 32.18 32.21 -26.87
C ALA A 8 32.19 32.95 -25.51
N LEU A 9 31.98 34.28 -25.53
CA LEU A 9 31.91 35.08 -24.30
C LEU A 9 30.58 35.81 -24.09
N TYR A 10 29.51 35.43 -24.81
CA TYR A 10 28.19 36.08 -24.68
C TYR A 10 26.99 35.13 -24.74
N ALA A 11 27.13 33.90 -24.24
CA ALA A 11 25.98 33.00 -24.09
C ALA A 11 26.02 32.11 -22.82
N SER A 12 26.72 32.54 -21.78
CA SER A 12 26.68 31.90 -20.45
C SER A 12 25.91 32.75 -19.43
N LEU A 13 24.88 33.46 -19.92
CA LEU A 13 23.80 34.02 -19.11
C LEU A 13 22.48 33.38 -19.56
N LEU A 14 22.32 32.09 -19.29
CA LEU A 14 21.04 31.41 -19.41
C LEU A 14 20.87 30.53 -18.16
N CYS A 15 20.19 31.13 -17.19
CA CYS A 15 19.43 30.50 -16.12
C CYS A 15 20.15 29.40 -15.30
N MET A 16 21.00 29.83 -14.36
CA MET A 16 20.78 29.35 -12.99
C MET A 16 19.43 29.93 -12.55
N GLN A 17 18.31 29.27 -12.91
CA GLN A 17 17.10 29.42 -12.12
C GLN A 17 17.46 28.85 -10.76
N ALA A 18 17.78 29.72 -9.80
CA ALA A 18 17.66 29.37 -8.41
C ALA A 18 16.24 28.80 -8.26
N SER A 19 16.12 27.49 -8.01
CA SER A 19 14.83 26.89 -7.68
C SER A 19 14.24 27.74 -6.57
N ALA A 20 13.09 28.36 -6.81
CA ALA A 20 12.44 29.20 -5.80
C ALA A 20 12.37 28.41 -4.49
N LYS A 21 12.69 29.07 -3.37
CA LYS A 21 12.62 28.44 -2.05
C LYS A 21 11.19 27.92 -1.85
N VAL A 22 11.05 26.63 -1.54
CA VAL A 22 9.76 25.98 -1.27
C VAL A 22 9.03 26.76 -0.15
N ASP A 23 7.84 27.29 -0.44
CA ASP A 23 7.00 27.94 0.55
C ASP A 23 6.04 26.92 1.17
N ARG A 24 6.21 26.65 2.46
CA ARG A 24 5.39 25.69 3.22
C ARG A 24 4.46 26.35 4.22
N THR A 25 4.37 27.68 4.18
CA THR A 25 3.65 28.47 5.18
C THR A 25 2.18 28.06 5.19
N ASN A 26 1.74 27.42 6.29
CA ASN A 26 0.38 26.92 6.48
C ASN A 26 -0.10 25.92 5.39
N ALA A 27 0.81 25.23 4.72
CA ALA A 27 0.48 24.21 3.72
C ALA A 27 -0.08 22.92 4.37
N VAL A 28 -0.78 22.09 3.60
CA VAL A 28 -1.63 21.01 4.12
C VAL A 28 -0.91 19.99 5.01
N ILE A 29 0.36 19.66 4.74
CA ILE A 29 1.13 18.75 5.60
C ILE A 29 1.70 19.53 6.81
N THR A 30 2.15 20.77 6.62
CA THR A 30 2.56 21.66 7.72
C THR A 30 1.44 21.84 8.76
N VAL A 31 0.19 21.92 8.30
CA VAL A 31 -0.99 21.98 9.19
C VAL A 31 -1.12 20.72 10.05
N LEU A 32 -0.74 19.54 9.57
CA LEU A 32 -0.77 18.31 10.38
C LEU A 32 0.20 18.41 11.57
N GLU A 33 1.39 18.95 11.37
CA GLU A 33 2.40 19.16 12.41
C GLU A 33 1.90 20.14 13.50
N GLN A 34 1.23 21.21 13.08
CA GLN A 34 0.75 22.27 13.99
C GLN A 34 -0.42 21.83 14.88
N HIS A 35 -1.10 20.74 14.54
CA HIS A 35 -2.25 20.23 15.26
C HIS A 35 -1.87 19.02 16.11
N LYS A 36 -1.90 19.21 17.44
CA LYS A 36 -1.44 18.23 18.45
C LYS A 36 -2.03 16.83 18.31
N ASP A 37 -3.25 16.73 17.82
CA ASP A 37 -3.98 15.47 17.64
C ASP A 37 -3.79 14.85 16.25
N LEU A 38 -2.93 15.42 15.40
CA LEU A 38 -2.59 14.93 14.06
C LEU A 38 -1.08 14.65 13.88
N THR A 39 -0.26 14.91 14.90
CA THR A 39 1.20 14.79 14.83
C THR A 39 1.68 13.39 14.48
N THR A 40 0.97 12.34 14.89
CA THR A 40 1.31 10.95 14.53
C THR A 40 1.12 10.72 13.04
N PHE A 41 0.07 11.30 12.44
CA PHE A 41 -0.15 11.23 10.98
C PHE A 41 0.88 12.07 10.22
N TYR A 42 1.22 13.25 10.73
CA TYR A 42 2.33 14.07 10.21
C TYR A 42 3.65 13.27 10.18
N ASN A 43 3.98 12.57 11.27
CA ASN A 43 5.22 11.79 11.36
C ASN A 43 5.31 10.67 10.31
N LEU A 44 4.19 10.16 9.80
CA LEU A 44 4.19 9.22 8.67
C LEU A 44 4.58 9.89 7.35
N PHE A 45 4.25 11.17 7.15
CA PHE A 45 4.77 11.95 6.02
C PHE A 45 6.24 12.31 6.20
N ALA A 46 6.63 12.72 7.41
CA ALA A 46 8.01 13.07 7.73
C ALA A 46 8.97 11.86 7.67
N SER A 47 8.46 10.64 7.85
CA SER A 47 9.25 9.42 7.64
C SER A 47 9.50 9.08 6.16
N THR A 48 8.90 9.84 5.22
CA THR A 48 9.14 9.68 3.78
C THR A 48 10.34 10.50 3.32
N GLY A 49 11.13 9.91 2.41
CA GLY A 49 12.23 10.58 1.71
C GLY A 49 13.34 11.09 2.62
N HIS A 50 14.09 10.17 3.25
CA HIS A 50 15.41 10.40 3.87
C HIS A 50 16.15 9.05 4.15
N GLY A 51 15.75 7.94 3.51
CA GLY A 51 16.18 6.59 3.89
C GLY A 51 16.65 5.72 2.72
N THR A 52 17.54 4.77 3.00
CA THR A 52 17.99 3.77 2.02
C THR A 52 16.80 2.94 1.53
N GLY A 53 16.52 2.97 0.23
CA GLY A 53 15.39 2.24 -0.36
C GLY A 53 14.04 2.96 -0.29
N ILE A 54 14.01 4.23 0.14
CA ILE A 54 12.82 5.09 0.07
C ILE A 54 13.00 6.06 -1.12
N PRO A 55 12.19 5.95 -2.19
CA PRO A 55 12.28 6.84 -3.35
C PRO A 55 12.00 8.32 -3.02
N GLU A 56 12.84 9.20 -3.55
CA GLU A 56 12.62 10.65 -3.60
C GLU A 56 11.73 11.04 -4.82
N PRO A 57 11.07 12.23 -4.82
CA PRO A 57 10.99 13.18 -3.72
C PRO A 57 10.02 12.72 -2.62
N ALA A 58 10.34 13.06 -1.37
CA ALA A 58 9.45 12.92 -0.20
C ALA A 58 8.04 13.51 -0.45
N PHE A 59 7.04 13.04 0.30
CA PHE A 59 5.67 13.54 0.17
C PHE A 59 5.57 15.05 0.45
N GLU A 60 6.37 15.57 1.39
CA GLU A 60 6.41 17.00 1.67
C GLU A 60 6.75 17.83 0.41
N ALA A 61 7.74 17.39 -0.37
CA ALA A 61 8.11 18.09 -1.60
C ALA A 61 7.02 18.00 -2.69
N ARG A 62 6.14 17.00 -2.63
CA ARG A 62 5.05 16.80 -3.60
C ARG A 62 3.80 17.59 -3.25
N PHE A 63 3.38 17.58 -1.98
CA PHE A 63 2.07 18.04 -1.54
C PHE A 63 2.11 19.26 -0.60
N ASN A 64 3.30 19.69 -0.16
CA ASN A 64 3.47 20.73 0.84
C ASN A 64 4.28 21.92 0.30
N ASP A 65 3.87 22.45 -0.86
CA ASP A 65 4.52 23.59 -1.54
C ASP A 65 3.47 24.54 -2.10
N ASN A 66 3.42 25.77 -1.57
CA ASN A 66 2.52 26.84 -2.00
C ASN A 66 2.94 27.48 -3.32
N ASN A 67 4.17 27.25 -3.78
CA ASN A 67 4.61 27.77 -5.08
C ASN A 67 3.98 26.98 -6.25
N LYS A 68 3.26 25.88 -5.96
CA LYS A 68 2.55 25.07 -6.95
C LYS A 68 1.06 25.42 -6.94
N ASP A 69 0.48 25.58 -8.13
CA ASP A 69 -0.96 25.83 -8.33
C ASP A 69 -1.80 24.55 -8.15
N GLN A 70 -1.51 23.76 -7.12
CA GLN A 70 -2.23 22.53 -6.80
C GLN A 70 -2.79 22.61 -5.38
N ALA A 71 -4.07 22.30 -5.27
CA ALA A 71 -4.76 22.25 -3.99
C ALA A 71 -5.09 20.80 -3.61
N PHE A 72 -5.09 20.51 -2.31
CA PHE A 72 -5.34 19.17 -1.78
C PHE A 72 -6.35 19.17 -0.64
N THR A 73 -7.02 18.04 -0.47
CA THR A 73 -7.84 17.73 0.70
C THR A 73 -7.25 16.51 1.39
N ILE A 74 -6.80 16.65 2.63
CA ILE A 74 -6.29 15.53 3.42
C ILE A 74 -7.39 15.02 4.35
N LEU A 75 -7.71 13.73 4.25
CA LEU A 75 -8.48 13.00 5.25
C LEU A 75 -7.49 12.52 6.32
N ALA A 76 -7.38 13.20 7.45
CA ALA A 76 -6.34 12.96 8.44
C ALA A 76 -6.86 12.10 9.60
N PRO A 77 -6.42 10.83 9.75
CA PRO A 77 -6.69 10.06 10.96
C PRO A 77 -6.06 10.76 12.16
N THR A 78 -6.79 10.86 13.25
CA THR A 78 -6.25 11.45 14.49
C THR A 78 -5.21 10.54 15.15
N ASN A 79 -4.47 11.08 16.11
CA ASN A 79 -3.56 10.30 16.93
C ASN A 79 -4.29 9.15 17.62
N GLU A 80 -5.52 9.35 18.08
CA GLU A 80 -6.37 8.30 18.66
C GLU A 80 -6.73 7.23 17.62
N ALA A 81 -7.03 7.63 16.39
CA ALA A 81 -7.30 6.70 15.29
C ALA A 81 -6.08 5.80 15.00
N ILE A 82 -4.89 6.39 14.90
CA ILE A 82 -3.65 5.64 14.65
C ILE A 82 -3.26 4.77 15.86
N ALA A 83 -3.51 5.23 17.08
CA ALA A 83 -3.20 4.50 18.31
C ALA A 83 -4.03 3.22 18.50
N LYS A 84 -5.17 3.07 17.81
CA LYS A 84 -5.91 1.80 17.73
C LYS A 84 -5.06 0.65 17.18
N VAL A 85 -3.96 0.97 16.50
CA VAL A 85 -3.14 0.01 15.79
C VAL A 85 -1.66 0.07 16.20
N PRO A 86 -1.31 -0.53 17.35
CA PRO A 86 0.05 -0.54 17.85
C PRO A 86 1.06 -1.13 16.86
N GLY A 87 2.21 -0.46 16.71
CA GLY A 87 3.34 -0.90 15.89
C GLY A 87 3.15 -0.75 14.37
N LEU A 88 1.97 -0.34 13.88
CA LEU A 88 1.74 -0.16 12.45
C LEU A 88 2.68 0.89 11.84
N ALA A 89 2.82 2.05 12.49
CA ALA A 89 3.68 3.12 12.02
C ALA A 89 5.14 2.66 11.83
N GLN A 90 5.65 1.81 12.73
CA GLN A 90 7.00 1.26 12.64
C GLN A 90 7.14 0.27 11.47
N ARG A 91 6.16 -0.61 11.28
CA ARG A 91 6.14 -1.57 10.14
C ARG A 91 6.11 -0.83 8.80
N LEU A 92 5.21 0.15 8.69
CA LEU A 92 5.02 0.96 7.49
C LEU A 92 6.24 1.83 7.15
N SER A 93 6.92 2.39 8.15
CA SER A 93 8.09 3.25 7.93
C SER A 93 9.39 2.48 7.66
N SER A 94 9.35 1.14 7.67
CA SER A 94 10.52 0.32 7.28
C SER A 94 10.73 0.35 5.75
N PRO A 95 11.95 0.15 5.23
CA PRO A 95 12.19 0.11 3.78
C PRO A 95 11.33 -0.92 3.04
N ALA A 96 11.02 -2.06 3.68
CA ALA A 96 10.17 -3.09 3.11
C ALA A 96 8.67 -2.76 3.20
N GLY A 97 8.25 -1.91 4.15
CA GLY A 97 6.87 -1.46 4.34
C GLY A 97 6.53 -0.17 3.59
N TYR A 98 7.55 0.58 3.15
CA TYR A 98 7.37 1.87 2.50
C TYR A 98 6.41 1.86 1.30
N PRO A 99 6.42 0.86 0.38
CA PRO A 99 5.47 0.86 -0.72
C PRO A 99 4.01 0.90 -0.24
N LEU A 100 3.69 0.16 0.83
CA LEU A 100 2.37 0.17 1.45
C LEU A 100 2.10 1.50 2.17
N LEU A 101 3.08 2.05 2.89
CA LEU A 101 2.95 3.38 3.51
C LEU A 101 2.59 4.44 2.47
N ALA A 102 3.30 4.47 1.35
CA ALA A 102 3.07 5.44 0.29
C ALA A 102 1.66 5.31 -0.31
N ALA A 103 1.19 4.09 -0.55
CA ALA A 103 -0.17 3.85 -1.04
C ALA A 103 -1.23 4.31 -0.03
N LEU A 104 -1.04 4.01 1.26
CA LEU A 104 -1.94 4.47 2.33
C LEU A 104 -1.96 5.99 2.42
N LEU A 105 -0.81 6.67 2.46
CA LEU A 105 -0.75 8.13 2.52
C LEU A 105 -1.42 8.79 1.32
N ARG A 106 -1.20 8.30 0.09
CA ARG A 106 -1.86 8.87 -1.10
C ARG A 106 -3.37 8.60 -1.14
N THR A 107 -3.84 7.52 -0.52
CA THR A 107 -5.27 7.25 -0.37
C THR A 107 -5.97 8.29 0.49
N HIS A 108 -5.25 8.88 1.45
CA HIS A 108 -5.77 9.95 2.32
C HIS A 108 -5.69 11.35 1.69
N ILE A 109 -5.14 11.49 0.47
CA ILE A 109 -5.03 12.76 -0.24
C ILE A 109 -6.01 12.76 -1.41
N LEU A 110 -6.93 13.71 -1.41
CA LEU A 110 -7.85 13.97 -2.52
C LEU A 110 -7.41 15.22 -3.29
N PRO A 111 -7.60 15.26 -4.62
CA PRO A 111 -7.33 16.45 -5.41
C PRO A 111 -8.34 17.57 -5.12
N GLY A 112 -7.84 18.80 -5.06
CA GLY A 112 -8.64 20.01 -4.87
C GLY A 112 -8.87 20.39 -3.41
N LYS A 113 -9.28 21.65 -3.19
CA LYS A 113 -9.71 22.18 -1.89
C LYS A 113 -11.22 21.99 -1.74
N LEU A 114 -11.62 20.82 -1.25
CA LEU A 114 -13.03 20.42 -1.24
C LEU A 114 -13.76 21.02 -0.03
N SER A 115 -14.96 21.55 -0.29
CA SER A 115 -15.92 21.94 0.76
C SER A 115 -16.71 20.72 1.24
N PRO A 116 -17.42 20.80 2.40
CA PRO A 116 -18.29 19.72 2.83
C PRO A 116 -19.34 19.32 1.78
N GLN A 117 -19.87 20.27 1.01
CA GLN A 117 -20.85 20.03 -0.05
C GLN A 117 -20.24 19.30 -1.27
N GLN A 118 -18.95 19.51 -1.53
CA GLN A 118 -18.22 18.80 -2.59
C GLN A 118 -17.76 17.40 -2.15
N LEU A 119 -17.85 17.11 -0.85
CA LEU A 119 -17.28 15.93 -0.23
C LEU A 119 -18.36 14.92 0.19
N TYR A 120 -19.46 15.38 0.82
CA TYR A 120 -20.57 14.52 1.23
C TYR A 120 -21.50 14.12 0.08
N GLY A 121 -21.90 12.85 0.08
CA GLY A 121 -22.73 12.24 -0.96
C GLY A 121 -22.01 12.10 -2.30
N LYS A 122 -20.66 12.07 -2.29
CA LYS A 122 -19.82 12.03 -3.48
C LYS A 122 -18.82 10.88 -3.39
N THR A 123 -18.47 10.38 -4.56
CA THR A 123 -17.34 9.48 -4.76
C THR A 123 -16.20 10.28 -5.40
N ILE A 124 -15.04 10.32 -4.75
CA ILE A 124 -13.87 11.11 -5.19
C ILE A 124 -12.71 10.16 -5.39
N THR A 125 -11.96 10.31 -6.49
CA THR A 125 -10.74 9.52 -6.70
C THR A 125 -9.59 10.14 -5.89
N ALA A 126 -9.02 9.40 -4.95
CA ALA A 126 -7.82 9.79 -4.24
C ALA A 126 -6.61 9.87 -5.18
N ILE A 127 -5.53 10.53 -4.76
CA ILE A 127 -4.30 10.62 -5.55
C ILE A 127 -3.71 9.24 -5.86
N GLU A 128 -3.89 8.25 -4.98
CA GLU A 128 -3.49 6.86 -5.24
C GLU A 128 -4.30 6.20 -6.37
N GLY A 129 -5.50 6.72 -6.67
CA GLY A 129 -6.39 6.20 -7.71
C GLY A 129 -7.56 5.37 -7.18
N PHE A 130 -7.63 5.10 -5.88
CA PHE A 130 -8.78 4.47 -5.25
C PHE A 130 -9.96 5.43 -5.14
N SER A 131 -11.18 4.93 -5.29
CA SER A 131 -12.37 5.73 -5.08
C SER A 131 -12.67 5.83 -3.58
N ILE A 132 -13.00 7.02 -3.11
CA ILE A 132 -13.39 7.33 -1.74
C ILE A 132 -14.83 7.78 -1.79
N ASP A 133 -15.75 6.92 -1.34
CA ASP A 133 -17.15 7.26 -1.17
C ASP A 133 -17.37 7.83 0.22
N ILE A 134 -17.99 9.01 0.30
CA ILE A 134 -18.29 9.65 1.57
C ILE A 134 -19.78 9.97 1.59
N ASN A 135 -20.54 9.23 2.40
CA ASN A 135 -21.98 9.43 2.44
C ASN A 135 -22.38 10.72 3.17
N THR A 136 -23.67 11.03 3.16
CA THR A 136 -24.22 12.25 3.79
C THR A 136 -24.02 12.33 5.30
N ASN A 137 -23.78 11.20 5.96
CA ASN A 137 -23.47 11.14 7.39
C ASN A 137 -21.98 11.34 7.68
N GLY A 138 -21.13 11.33 6.64
CA GLY A 138 -19.68 11.41 6.71
C GLY A 138 -18.99 10.08 6.93
N ALA A 139 -19.69 8.97 6.69
CA ALA A 139 -19.08 7.65 6.68
C ALA A 139 -18.32 7.45 5.36
N ILE A 140 -17.11 6.90 5.46
CA ILE A 140 -16.16 6.74 4.37
C ILE A 140 -16.02 5.26 4.05
N THR A 141 -16.09 4.92 2.77
CA THR A 141 -15.80 3.59 2.24
C THR A 141 -14.93 3.72 1.00
N THR A 142 -13.85 2.96 0.93
CA THR A 142 -13.00 2.89 -0.27
C THR A 142 -13.59 1.91 -1.29
N ASN A 143 -13.39 2.18 -2.58
CA ASN A 143 -13.66 1.24 -3.67
C ASN A 143 -15.11 0.68 -3.66
N ALA A 144 -16.08 1.51 -3.27
CA ALA A 144 -17.48 1.10 -3.18
C ALA A 144 -17.96 0.47 -4.51
N GLY A 145 -18.46 -0.77 -4.44
CA GLY A 145 -18.91 -1.53 -5.61
C GLY A 145 -17.82 -2.25 -6.42
N MET A 146 -16.54 -2.12 -6.05
CA MET A 146 -15.43 -2.85 -6.70
C MET A 146 -15.10 -4.20 -6.03
N THR A 147 -16.02 -4.85 -5.32
CA THR A 147 -15.83 -6.23 -4.85
C THR A 147 -15.80 -7.16 -6.07
N SER A 148 -14.64 -7.24 -6.73
CA SER A 148 -14.51 -7.68 -8.12
C SER A 148 -14.31 -9.19 -8.28
N LEU A 149 -14.63 -9.96 -7.25
CA LEU A 149 -14.83 -11.40 -7.39
C LEU A 149 -16.27 -11.65 -6.98
N THR A 150 -17.01 -12.38 -7.82
CA THR A 150 -18.46 -12.68 -7.71
C THR A 150 -18.85 -13.37 -6.39
N GLU A 151 -17.88 -13.67 -5.52
CA GLU A 151 -18.00 -14.37 -4.25
C GLU A 151 -17.24 -13.66 -3.10
N SER A 152 -16.91 -12.36 -3.22
CA SER A 152 -16.38 -11.61 -2.07
C SER A 152 -17.45 -11.50 -0.98
N ALA A 153 -17.21 -12.08 0.20
CA ALA A 153 -18.13 -12.03 1.34
C ALA A 153 -18.20 -10.65 2.01
N VAL A 154 -17.26 -9.76 1.67
CA VAL A 154 -17.16 -8.41 2.26
C VAL A 154 -18.21 -7.48 1.65
N ARG A 155 -19.21 -7.10 2.45
CA ARG A 155 -19.77 -5.75 2.36
C ARG A 155 -18.76 -4.83 3.01
N ALA A 156 -17.98 -4.09 2.23
CA ALA A 156 -17.07 -3.10 2.81
C ALA A 156 -17.91 -2.10 3.58
N GLY A 157 -17.88 -2.20 4.92
CA GLY A 157 -18.62 -1.31 5.79
C GLY A 157 -18.03 0.10 5.77
N THR A 158 -18.49 0.92 6.71
CA THR A 158 -17.82 2.17 7.02
C THR A 158 -16.41 1.88 7.54
N GLN A 159 -15.38 2.38 6.84
CA GLN A 159 -13.98 2.24 7.27
C GLN A 159 -13.57 3.34 8.24
N ALA A 160 -14.00 4.57 7.96
CA ALA A 160 -13.78 5.73 8.81
C ALA A 160 -14.98 6.66 8.77
N LYS A 161 -15.06 7.59 9.71
CA LYS A 161 -16.03 8.69 9.71
C LYS A 161 -15.31 10.01 9.85
N ILE A 162 -15.81 11.02 9.13
CA ILE A 162 -15.41 12.40 9.34
C ILE A 162 -15.89 12.85 10.72
N LEU A 163 -14.94 13.27 11.55
CA LEU A 163 -15.22 13.79 12.87
C LEU A 163 -15.98 15.11 12.78
N LYS A 164 -16.91 15.30 13.72
CA LYS A 164 -17.77 16.49 13.82
C LYS A 164 -17.51 17.25 15.11
N ASP A 165 -17.61 18.58 15.05
CA ASP A 165 -17.56 19.46 16.22
C ASP A 165 -18.83 19.31 17.07
N ARG A 166 -18.88 20.01 18.21
CA ARG A 166 -20.05 20.00 19.11
C ARG A 166 -21.35 20.51 18.47
N ARG A 167 -21.27 21.16 17.31
CA ARG A 167 -22.41 21.67 16.53
C ARG A 167 -22.78 20.72 15.38
N GLY A 168 -22.18 19.54 15.31
CA GLY A 168 -22.42 18.55 14.27
C GLY A 168 -21.78 18.87 12.92
N ARG A 169 -20.86 19.84 12.84
CA ARG A 169 -20.19 20.23 11.59
C ARG A 169 -18.86 19.50 11.47
N ALA A 170 -18.46 19.13 10.25
CA ALA A 170 -17.16 18.50 10.02
C ALA A 170 -16.00 19.31 10.63
N ILE A 171 -15.08 18.64 11.34
CA ILE A 171 -13.86 19.27 11.85
C ILE A 171 -12.91 19.46 10.67
N ARG A 172 -12.88 20.71 10.19
CA ARG A 172 -12.14 21.16 9.02
C ARG A 172 -11.06 22.15 9.43
N ILE A 173 -9.82 21.93 9.01
CA ILE A 173 -8.70 22.84 9.23
C ILE A 173 -8.29 23.47 7.88
N PRO A 174 -8.36 24.80 7.71
CA PRO A 174 -7.93 25.46 6.49
C PRO A 174 -6.40 25.43 6.34
N ALA A 175 -5.93 25.15 5.12
CA ALA A 175 -4.53 25.31 4.73
C ALA A 175 -4.40 26.27 3.54
N SER A 176 -3.21 26.80 3.31
CA SER A 176 -2.89 27.68 2.17
C SER A 176 -3.17 26.97 0.85
N ASN A 177 -2.59 25.79 0.64
CA ASN A 177 -2.76 24.95 -0.55
C ASN A 177 -3.81 23.84 -0.35
N GLY A 178 -4.80 24.03 0.53
CA GLY A 178 -5.84 23.02 0.69
C GLY A 178 -6.67 23.07 1.97
N VAL A 179 -7.00 21.88 2.47
CA VAL A 179 -7.84 21.67 3.65
C VAL A 179 -7.58 20.29 4.26
N VAL A 180 -7.69 20.19 5.59
CA VAL A 180 -7.64 18.91 6.31
C VAL A 180 -9.00 18.63 6.96
N TYR A 181 -9.51 17.41 6.81
CA TYR A 181 -10.67 16.88 7.53
C TYR A 181 -10.23 15.76 8.46
N LYS A 182 -10.59 15.82 9.75
CA LYS A 182 -10.21 14.77 10.70
C LYS A 182 -11.12 13.55 10.53
N ILE A 183 -10.54 12.36 10.57
CA ILE A 183 -11.26 11.08 10.51
C ILE A 183 -10.90 10.19 11.70
N ASP A 184 -11.79 9.28 12.06
CA ASP A 184 -11.65 8.42 13.24
C ASP A 184 -10.90 7.09 13.00
N ASN A 185 -10.45 6.83 11.77
CA ASN A 185 -9.73 5.61 11.42
C ASN A 185 -8.83 5.81 10.19
N ILE A 186 -7.84 4.93 10.00
CA ILE A 186 -7.00 4.90 8.80
C ILE A 186 -7.80 4.23 7.67
N LEU A 187 -7.75 4.79 6.46
CA LEU A 187 -8.35 4.17 5.29
C LEU A 187 -7.48 3.03 4.78
N ASP A 188 -8.04 1.81 4.76
CA ASP A 188 -7.44 0.66 4.09
C ASP A 188 -8.15 0.34 2.76
N PRO A 189 -7.63 0.78 1.62
CA PRO A 189 -8.20 0.43 0.33
C PRO A 189 -7.94 -1.03 -0.07
N MET A 190 -7.03 -1.76 0.59
CA MET A 190 -6.64 -3.11 0.19
C MET A 190 -7.72 -4.13 0.48
N LEU A 191 -8.38 -4.05 1.64
CA LEU A 191 -9.53 -4.89 1.95
C LEU A 191 -10.62 -4.82 0.89
N THR A 192 -10.96 -3.61 0.43
CA THR A 192 -12.04 -3.41 -0.54
C THR A 192 -11.61 -3.67 -1.97
N TYR A 193 -10.31 -3.50 -2.26
CA TYR A 193 -9.73 -3.77 -3.56
C TYR A 193 -9.48 -5.26 -3.79
N PHE A 194 -8.77 -5.94 -2.90
CA PHE A 194 -8.49 -7.38 -3.03
C PHE A 194 -9.66 -8.26 -2.56
N GLY A 195 -10.48 -7.75 -1.65
CA GLY A 195 -11.58 -8.49 -1.03
C GLY A 195 -11.08 -9.51 0.00
N GLU A 196 -12.04 -10.20 0.60
CA GLU A 196 -11.78 -11.32 1.49
C GLU A 196 -12.57 -12.56 1.02
N ASP A 197 -11.96 -13.72 1.20
CA ASP A 197 -12.65 -15.00 1.05
C ASP A 197 -13.51 -15.24 2.29
N ALA A 198 -14.74 -15.73 2.06
CA ALA A 198 -15.61 -16.15 3.15
C ALA A 198 -14.84 -17.06 4.13
N PRO A 199 -15.15 -17.02 5.44
CA PRO A 199 -14.60 -17.95 6.40
C PRO A 199 -14.67 -19.37 5.84
N SER A 200 -13.51 -19.95 5.53
CA SER A 200 -13.43 -21.25 4.89
C SER A 200 -13.46 -22.37 5.92
N HIS A 201 -13.27 -23.62 5.48
CA HIS A 201 -13.25 -24.82 6.31
C HIS A 201 -12.41 -24.64 7.59
N GLU A 202 -12.74 -25.39 8.65
CA GLU A 202 -12.09 -25.33 9.97
C GLU A 202 -10.56 -25.53 9.93
N PHE A 203 -10.00 -26.06 8.85
CA PHE A 203 -8.58 -26.44 8.77
C PHE A 203 -7.93 -26.10 7.43
N LEU A 204 -6.61 -25.85 7.47
CA LEU A 204 -5.77 -25.73 6.28
C LEU A 204 -5.76 -27.03 5.44
N PRO A 205 -5.62 -26.94 4.10
CA PRO A 205 -5.45 -28.12 3.26
C PRO A 205 -4.25 -28.99 3.66
N VAL A 206 -4.34 -30.28 3.36
CA VAL A 206 -3.22 -31.23 3.55
C VAL A 206 -2.03 -30.83 2.68
N ILE A 207 -0.83 -30.95 3.25
CA ILE A 207 0.42 -30.65 2.54
C ILE A 207 0.77 -31.78 1.58
N LYS A 208 0.98 -31.45 0.31
CA LYS A 208 1.68 -32.33 -0.65
C LYS A 208 3.19 -32.12 -0.56
N TYR A 209 3.98 -33.19 -0.61
CA TYR A 209 5.45 -33.10 -0.59
C TYR A 209 6.05 -33.41 -1.97
N SER A 210 6.87 -32.49 -2.48
CA SER A 210 7.58 -32.56 -3.76
C SER A 210 9.07 -32.28 -3.55
N ARG A 211 9.75 -33.15 -2.79
CA ARG A 211 11.12 -32.93 -2.25
C ARG A 211 12.19 -32.63 -3.31
N SER A 212 11.98 -32.99 -4.57
CA SER A 212 12.92 -32.70 -5.67
C SER A 212 12.77 -31.30 -6.28
N LYS A 213 11.63 -30.64 -6.08
CA LYS A 213 11.27 -29.35 -6.68
C LYS A 213 11.65 -28.18 -5.77
N THR A 214 12.08 -27.06 -6.34
CA THR A 214 12.14 -25.77 -5.62
C THR A 214 10.73 -25.15 -5.54
N MET A 215 10.55 -24.09 -4.75
CA MET A 215 9.32 -23.30 -4.78
C MET A 215 9.06 -22.75 -6.19
N LYS A 216 10.09 -22.31 -6.92
CA LYS A 216 9.98 -21.89 -8.33
C LYS A 216 9.43 -23.02 -9.21
N ASP A 217 9.93 -24.24 -9.04
CA ASP A 217 9.45 -25.41 -9.79
C ASP A 217 8.00 -25.77 -9.44
N ILE A 218 7.63 -25.68 -8.16
CA ILE A 218 6.25 -25.91 -7.71
C ILE A 218 5.31 -24.92 -8.41
N LEU A 219 5.64 -23.62 -8.39
CA LEU A 219 4.92 -22.59 -9.15
C LEU A 219 4.85 -22.93 -10.65
N ALA A 220 5.96 -23.38 -11.24
CA ALA A 220 5.99 -23.70 -12.67
C ALA A 220 5.02 -24.83 -13.04
N THR A 221 4.82 -25.79 -12.14
CA THR A 221 3.90 -26.92 -12.34
C THR A 221 2.44 -26.65 -11.97
N ASP A 222 2.15 -25.56 -11.27
CA ASP A 222 0.78 -25.19 -10.91
C ASP A 222 0.18 -24.22 -11.95
N PRO A 223 -0.78 -24.67 -12.78
CA PRO A 223 -1.37 -23.82 -13.82
C PRO A 223 -2.11 -22.60 -13.24
N GLN A 224 -2.59 -22.69 -12.00
CA GLN A 224 -3.27 -21.59 -11.31
C GLN A 224 -2.32 -20.50 -10.80
N THR A 225 -1.00 -20.65 -10.97
CA THR A 225 -0.01 -19.63 -10.60
C THR A 225 0.64 -18.95 -11.81
N ARG A 226 0.15 -19.23 -13.03
CA ARG A 226 0.72 -18.67 -14.28
C ARG A 226 0.80 -17.15 -14.24
N ARG A 227 -0.24 -16.46 -13.78
CA ARG A 227 -0.28 -15.00 -13.70
C ARG A 227 0.72 -14.47 -12.69
N ALA A 228 0.75 -15.05 -11.48
CA ALA A 228 1.75 -14.70 -10.46
C ALA A 228 3.18 -14.84 -10.99
N ARG A 229 3.48 -15.94 -11.70
CA ARG A 229 4.81 -16.13 -12.33
C ARG A 229 5.15 -15.06 -13.37
N GLN A 230 4.19 -14.61 -14.18
CA GLN A 230 4.43 -13.54 -15.15
C GLN A 230 4.76 -12.23 -14.45
N LEU A 231 3.97 -11.85 -13.45
CA LEU A 231 4.16 -10.62 -12.68
C LEU A 231 5.48 -10.65 -11.89
N LEU A 232 5.82 -11.79 -11.29
CA LEU A 232 7.09 -11.97 -10.60
C LEU A 232 8.30 -11.83 -11.54
N ARG A 233 8.22 -12.35 -12.78
CA ARG A 233 9.30 -12.13 -13.77
C ARG A 233 9.47 -10.66 -14.13
N MET A 234 8.36 -9.94 -14.23
CA MET A 234 8.35 -8.53 -14.66
C MET A 234 8.80 -7.58 -13.54
N HIS A 235 8.26 -7.75 -12.33
CA HIS A 235 8.42 -6.77 -11.24
C HIS A 235 9.32 -7.24 -10.10
N ALA A 236 9.59 -8.55 -10.00
CA ALA A 236 10.37 -9.13 -8.91
C ALA A 236 11.29 -10.29 -9.35
N PRO A 237 12.07 -10.17 -10.44
CA PRO A 237 12.84 -11.29 -10.99
C PRO A 237 13.83 -11.87 -9.98
N HIS A 238 14.51 -11.04 -9.19
CA HIS A 238 15.39 -11.48 -8.10
C HIS A 238 14.66 -12.29 -7.03
N PHE A 239 13.41 -11.95 -6.73
CA PHE A 239 12.63 -12.75 -5.80
C PHE A 239 12.33 -14.14 -6.41
N LEU A 240 11.92 -14.19 -7.67
CA LEU A 240 11.63 -15.45 -8.34
C LEU A 240 12.87 -16.36 -8.51
N TYR A 241 13.99 -15.80 -8.96
CA TYR A 241 15.17 -16.59 -9.32
C TYR A 241 16.16 -16.75 -8.17
N ASP A 242 16.34 -15.75 -7.31
CA ASP A 242 17.34 -15.83 -6.24
C ASP A 242 16.73 -16.39 -4.95
N ARG A 243 15.45 -16.09 -4.68
CA ARG A 243 14.78 -16.53 -3.43
C ARG A 243 14.00 -17.82 -3.60
N LEU A 244 13.22 -17.97 -4.68
CA LEU A 244 12.36 -19.15 -4.85
C LEU A 244 13.05 -20.35 -5.51
N ASP A 245 14.20 -20.15 -6.15
CA ASP A 245 14.93 -21.21 -6.87
C ASP A 245 16.17 -21.75 -6.13
N THR A 246 16.62 -21.06 -5.08
CA THR A 246 17.83 -21.46 -4.37
C THR A 246 17.55 -22.65 -3.45
N LYS A 247 18.22 -23.78 -3.69
CA LYS A 247 18.21 -24.93 -2.78
C LYS A 247 18.99 -24.59 -1.51
N LEU A 248 18.34 -24.74 -0.35
CA LEU A 248 18.97 -24.53 0.95
C LEU A 248 19.55 -25.87 1.43
N ALA A 249 20.81 -26.13 1.14
CA ALA A 249 21.47 -27.34 1.63
C ALA A 249 21.60 -27.29 3.17
N GLY A 250 21.14 -28.35 3.85
CA GLY A 250 21.37 -28.55 5.29
C GLY A 250 20.58 -27.69 6.27
N LYS A 251 19.57 -26.92 5.83
CA LYS A 251 18.70 -26.13 6.73
C LYS A 251 17.27 -26.70 6.76
N ASP A 252 16.68 -26.79 7.96
CA ASP A 252 15.25 -27.01 8.10
C ASP A 252 14.48 -25.82 7.51
N ASN A 253 13.89 -26.05 6.36
CA ASN A 253 13.13 -25.06 5.60
C ASN A 253 11.63 -25.39 5.58
N SER A 254 11.19 -26.36 6.41
CA SER A 254 9.77 -26.72 6.54
C SER A 254 8.89 -25.55 6.99
N LYS A 255 9.50 -24.56 7.65
CA LYS A 255 8.84 -23.34 8.12
C LYS A 255 8.85 -22.18 7.13
N VAL A 256 9.62 -22.26 6.04
CA VAL A 256 9.64 -21.19 5.01
C VAL A 256 8.40 -21.34 4.15
N VAL A 257 7.60 -20.29 4.05
CA VAL A 257 6.34 -20.30 3.29
C VAL A 257 6.33 -19.14 2.30
N PHE A 258 5.81 -19.42 1.11
CA PHE A 258 5.40 -18.42 0.13
C PHE A 258 3.92 -18.60 -0.21
N LEU A 259 3.10 -17.65 0.23
CA LEU A 259 1.71 -17.55 -0.16
C LEU A 259 1.64 -16.88 -1.55
N VAL A 260 1.16 -17.62 -2.55
CA VAL A 260 1.09 -17.17 -3.94
C VAL A 260 -0.37 -16.96 -4.38
N PRO A 261 -0.74 -15.75 -4.82
CA PRO A 261 -2.07 -15.50 -5.38
C PRO A 261 -2.36 -16.39 -6.61
N SER A 262 -3.57 -16.94 -6.66
CA SER A 262 -4.07 -17.67 -7.83
C SER A 262 -4.25 -16.74 -9.04
N ASN A 263 -4.49 -17.32 -10.21
CA ASN A 263 -4.84 -16.54 -11.41
C ASN A 263 -6.11 -15.72 -11.18
N GLU A 264 -7.07 -16.27 -10.42
CA GLU A 264 -8.32 -15.61 -10.06
C GLU A 264 -8.07 -14.41 -9.15
N ALA A 265 -7.28 -14.61 -8.10
CA ALA A 265 -6.86 -13.57 -7.16
C ALA A 265 -6.20 -12.35 -7.85
N LEU A 266 -5.53 -12.58 -8.98
CA LEU A 266 -4.78 -11.58 -9.73
C LEU A 266 -5.54 -10.97 -10.91
N LYS A 267 -6.84 -11.28 -11.10
CA LYS A 267 -7.65 -10.64 -12.17
C LYS A 267 -7.69 -9.12 -12.05
N LEU A 268 -7.54 -8.60 -10.84
CA LEU A 268 -7.54 -7.17 -10.53
C LEU A 268 -6.22 -6.47 -10.77
N PHE A 269 -5.12 -7.21 -10.97
CA PHE A 269 -3.88 -6.62 -11.44
C PHE A 269 -4.08 -6.28 -12.92
N THR A 270 -4.60 -5.07 -13.13
CA THR A 270 -4.85 -4.49 -14.45
C THR A 270 -3.53 -3.94 -15.03
N LYS A 271 -3.55 -3.58 -16.32
CA LYS A 271 -2.39 -2.91 -16.96
C LYS A 271 -1.88 -1.72 -16.16
N LYS A 272 -2.77 -0.93 -15.54
CA LYS A 272 -2.39 0.23 -14.72
C LYS A 272 -1.60 -0.16 -13.47
N VAL A 273 -1.95 -1.26 -12.80
CA VAL A 273 -1.20 -1.77 -11.64
C VAL A 273 0.17 -2.31 -12.07
N GLU A 274 0.27 -2.78 -13.31
CA GLU A 274 1.50 -3.29 -13.93
C GLU A 274 2.36 -2.22 -14.60
N ASP A 275 1.92 -0.97 -14.62
CA ASP A 275 2.73 0.12 -15.16
C ASP A 275 4.03 0.26 -14.36
N HIS A 276 5.12 0.63 -15.04
CA HIS A 276 6.44 0.76 -14.42
C HIS A 276 6.44 1.68 -13.18
N GLY A 277 5.58 2.70 -13.15
CA GLY A 277 5.41 3.60 -12.00
C GLY A 277 4.88 2.93 -10.73
N ASN A 278 4.30 1.74 -10.83
CA ASN A 278 3.72 0.96 -9.72
C ASN A 278 4.57 -0.26 -9.35
N THR A 279 5.77 -0.41 -9.91
CA THR A 279 6.62 -1.59 -9.72
C THR A 279 6.87 -1.93 -8.25
N ASP A 280 7.12 -0.93 -7.40
CA ASP A 280 7.45 -1.15 -5.98
C ASP A 280 6.27 -1.71 -5.18
N ILE A 281 5.07 -1.16 -5.37
CA ILE A 281 3.85 -1.62 -4.67
C ILE A 281 3.39 -2.97 -5.22
N THR A 282 3.49 -3.18 -6.54
CA THR A 282 3.22 -4.48 -7.17
C THR A 282 4.16 -5.56 -6.67
N LYS A 283 5.46 -5.26 -6.55
CA LYS A 283 6.45 -6.17 -5.95
C LYS A 283 6.16 -6.43 -4.47
N PHE A 284 5.72 -5.43 -3.71
CA PHE A 284 5.32 -5.59 -2.32
C PHE A 284 4.20 -6.64 -2.21
N PHE A 285 3.08 -6.47 -2.93
CA PHE A 285 1.96 -7.40 -2.85
C PHE A 285 2.29 -8.81 -3.32
N LEU A 286 3.06 -8.95 -4.40
CA LEU A 286 3.46 -10.27 -4.92
C LEU A 286 4.37 -11.04 -3.97
N ALA A 287 5.04 -10.37 -3.04
CA ALA A 287 5.98 -10.98 -2.11
C ALA A 287 5.58 -10.82 -0.64
N ALA A 288 4.43 -10.23 -0.34
CA ALA A 288 3.92 -10.02 1.01
C ALA A 288 3.74 -11.35 1.75
N GLY A 289 3.30 -12.39 1.03
CA GLY A 289 3.10 -13.74 1.54
C GLY A 289 4.36 -14.57 1.78
N TYR A 290 5.56 -14.01 1.59
CA TYR A 290 6.80 -14.73 1.85
C TYR A 290 7.30 -14.49 3.27
N GLY A 291 7.49 -15.57 4.02
CA GLY A 291 7.90 -15.48 5.42
C GLY A 291 8.28 -16.81 6.04
N THR A 292 8.39 -16.79 7.37
CA THR A 292 8.66 -17.99 8.18
C THR A 292 7.52 -18.22 9.16
N MET A 293 7.08 -19.46 9.26
CA MET A 293 6.06 -19.91 10.21
C MET A 293 6.57 -19.85 11.65
N GLU A 294 5.74 -19.30 12.52
CA GLU A 294 5.91 -19.25 13.97
C GLU A 294 4.54 -19.49 14.62
N GLY A 295 4.27 -20.73 15.06
CA GLY A 295 2.95 -21.12 15.55
C GLY A 295 1.87 -20.96 14.48
N ASN A 296 0.84 -20.17 14.79
CA ASN A 296 -0.28 -19.85 13.89
C ASN A 296 -0.06 -18.54 13.13
N THR A 297 1.19 -18.16 12.89
CA THR A 297 1.52 -16.90 12.21
C THR A 297 2.66 -17.12 11.22
N ILE A 298 2.61 -16.40 10.11
CA ILE A 298 3.76 -16.26 9.20
C ILE A 298 4.38 -14.89 9.47
N LYS A 299 5.62 -14.89 9.93
CA LYS A 299 6.44 -13.68 10.03
C LYS A 299 6.85 -13.27 8.62
N GLY A 300 6.09 -12.35 8.05
CA GLY A 300 6.26 -11.84 6.70
C GLY A 300 7.36 -10.78 6.60
N ARG A 301 7.40 -10.12 5.43
CA ARG A 301 8.29 -8.97 5.21
C ARG A 301 7.87 -7.77 6.07
N ALA A 302 8.81 -6.83 6.28
CA ALA A 302 8.58 -5.58 7.01
C ALA A 302 8.04 -5.75 8.46
N GLY A 303 8.11 -6.95 9.02
CA GLY A 303 7.56 -7.25 10.35
C GLY A 303 6.05 -7.42 10.37
N PHE A 304 5.36 -7.52 9.22
CA PHE A 304 3.95 -7.89 9.17
C PHE A 304 3.78 -9.35 9.60
N MET A 305 2.84 -9.57 10.50
CA MET A 305 2.49 -10.87 11.04
C MET A 305 1.22 -11.33 10.35
N LEU A 306 1.31 -12.42 9.57
CA LEU A 306 0.16 -12.93 8.83
C LEU A 306 -0.47 -14.07 9.64
N GLU A 307 -1.58 -13.76 10.31
CA GLU A 307 -2.30 -14.70 11.16
C GLU A 307 -2.99 -15.79 10.34
N ILE A 308 -2.92 -17.01 10.87
CA ILE A 308 -3.53 -18.20 10.32
C ILE A 308 -4.70 -18.58 11.21
N GLU A 309 -5.90 -18.59 10.63
CA GLU A 309 -7.12 -18.95 11.34
C GLU A 309 -7.95 -19.89 10.46
N GLY A 310 -8.18 -21.11 10.98
CA GLY A 310 -8.83 -22.18 10.23
C GLY A 310 -8.13 -22.47 8.91
N GLY A 311 -8.88 -22.41 7.80
CA GLY A 311 -8.35 -22.56 6.44
C GLY A 311 -7.78 -21.30 5.79
N ARG A 312 -7.62 -20.19 6.54
CA ARG A 312 -7.23 -18.88 5.99
C ARG A 312 -5.87 -18.40 6.50
N VAL A 313 -5.30 -17.47 5.73
CA VAL A 313 -4.27 -16.55 6.18
C VAL A 313 -4.76 -15.12 5.91
N MET A 314 -4.90 -14.30 6.95
CA MET A 314 -5.47 -12.95 6.83
C MET A 314 -6.83 -12.97 6.08
N ASN A 315 -6.97 -12.14 5.03
CA ASN A 315 -8.17 -12.00 4.21
C ASN A 315 -8.43 -13.18 3.24
N THR A 316 -7.55 -14.17 3.16
CA THR A 316 -7.60 -15.15 2.05
C THR A 316 -7.62 -16.61 2.49
N GLN A 317 -8.40 -17.40 1.77
CA GLN A 317 -8.42 -18.85 1.88
C GLN A 317 -7.16 -19.45 1.26
N VAL A 318 -6.62 -20.47 1.94
CA VAL A 318 -5.58 -21.33 1.40
C VAL A 318 -6.23 -22.44 0.56
N GLU A 319 -6.01 -22.39 -0.75
CA GLU A 319 -6.60 -23.31 -1.71
C GLU A 319 -5.79 -24.61 -1.87
N LYS A 320 -4.46 -24.53 -1.68
CA LYS A 320 -3.54 -25.66 -1.87
C LYS A 320 -2.22 -25.42 -1.15
N ARG A 321 -1.59 -26.48 -0.63
CA ARG A 321 -0.28 -26.43 0.02
C ARG A 321 0.67 -27.49 -0.56
N GLU A 322 1.85 -27.08 -1.00
CA GLU A 322 2.88 -27.99 -1.53
C GLU A 322 4.27 -27.59 -1.02
N CYS A 323 4.99 -28.52 -0.40
CA CYS A 323 6.33 -28.29 0.15
C CYS A 323 7.40 -28.95 -0.73
N GLY A 324 8.40 -28.15 -1.10
CA GLY A 324 9.54 -28.55 -1.91
C GLY A 324 10.83 -28.66 -1.11
N SER A 325 11.93 -28.59 -1.85
CA SER A 325 13.31 -28.66 -1.36
C SER A 325 13.80 -27.42 -0.61
N ASN A 326 13.14 -26.27 -0.77
CA ASN A 326 13.55 -24.98 -0.20
C ASN A 326 12.45 -24.20 0.53
N GLY A 327 11.30 -24.84 0.79
CA GLY A 327 10.15 -24.24 1.46
C GLY A 327 8.81 -24.73 0.92
N CYS A 328 7.72 -24.13 1.39
CA CYS A 328 6.36 -24.45 0.99
C CYS A 328 5.71 -23.33 0.20
N VAL A 329 4.98 -23.69 -0.85
CA VAL A 329 4.11 -22.80 -1.62
C VAL A 329 2.68 -23.06 -1.21
N TRP A 330 1.97 -22.02 -0.78
CA TRP A 330 0.54 -22.10 -0.50
C TRP A 330 -0.18 -21.22 -1.51
N ARG A 331 -1.06 -21.81 -2.33
CA ARG A 331 -1.86 -21.04 -3.29
C ARG A 331 -3.06 -20.43 -2.55
N ILE A 332 -3.32 -19.15 -2.75
CA ILE A 332 -4.34 -18.39 -2.02
C ILE A 332 -5.35 -17.74 -2.97
N GLY A 333 -6.60 -17.60 -2.49
CA GLY A 333 -7.75 -17.13 -3.25
C GLY A 333 -7.79 -15.62 -3.50
N ARG A 334 -7.09 -14.82 -2.69
CA ARG A 334 -6.95 -13.35 -2.80
C ARG A 334 -5.49 -12.95 -2.69
N VAL A 335 -5.21 -11.71 -3.07
CA VAL A 335 -3.94 -11.06 -2.73
C VAL A 335 -3.99 -10.68 -1.25
N ILE A 336 -2.89 -10.90 -0.55
CA ILE A 336 -2.81 -10.63 0.89
C ILE A 336 -2.86 -9.15 1.15
N ASP A 337 -3.82 -8.77 1.97
CA ASP A 337 -3.80 -7.53 2.70
C ASP A 337 -2.99 -7.72 4.00
N SER A 338 -1.82 -7.07 4.07
CA SER A 338 -0.89 -7.19 5.20
C SER A 338 -1.34 -6.44 6.45
N VAL A 339 -2.41 -5.64 6.34
CA VAL A 339 -3.03 -4.88 7.42
C VAL A 339 -4.50 -5.29 7.64
N TYR A 340 -4.88 -6.47 7.12
CA TYR A 340 -6.22 -7.02 7.30
C TYR A 340 -6.58 -7.18 8.79
N GLY A 341 -7.83 -6.86 9.12
CA GLY A 341 -8.35 -6.93 10.50
C GLY A 341 -7.70 -5.96 11.48
N THR A 342 -6.75 -5.15 10.98
CA THR A 342 -5.91 -4.27 11.78
C THR A 342 -6.34 -2.81 11.61
N LEU A 343 -6.78 -2.42 10.40
CA LEU A 343 -7.28 -1.09 10.04
C LEU A 343 -8.81 -1.04 9.92
#